data_AF-A0A7J6RHZ3-F1
#
_entry.id   AF-A0A7J6RHZ3-F1
#
_cell.length_a   1.000
_cell.length_b   1.000
_cell.length_c   1.000
_cell.angle_alpha   90.00
_cell.angle_beta   90.00
_cell.angle_gamma   90.00
#
_symmetry.space_group_name_H-M   'P 1'
#
loop_
_entity.id
_entity.type
_entity.pdbx_description
1 polymer ?
#
loop_
_entity_poly.entity_id
_entity_poly.type
_entity_poly.pdbx_seq_one_letter_code
_entity_poly.pdbx_strand_id
1 'polypeptide(L)'
;MIASVLFLVIGLYAVCFSEMMPYTGIGVLDWLKEDWGWSWGTAVMARQIEQDDVLVREPLIGRVGQNTVPSDEKAEPRGKSDGLRSALQVAKKRAAAMPGRLVFLLLLGLSPLGIMLVFSLTRLHSLLLAMFAMHALCMVLIPAIFIVMDRGDSSVEYRTYFAEASSRPNLLVGSLSFCTVLAVGCGLYAALRCRQSTRSLPVCIPSCLKELTFYGFGLPMPALLALGFYFGIVNPVLEEFFWRVFLYRELGQRFFPVEPSVSDGVARPDSEAFLDLENNGSRLEDGSIPGGASVSEFPGQLLISTLYASYHFVIVRELLDSYTLATIALCGLVLFGRLLSYYCRHPRKFGFIAACFLHSGLDFVVDLAILWQVVERKSSSAAAASV
;
A
#
# COMPACT_ATOMS: atom_id res chain seq x y z
N MET A 1 13.46 2.59 -26.89
CA MET A 1 13.24 1.45 -25.99
C MET A 1 12.82 1.90 -24.59
N ILE A 2 13.66 2.59 -23.81
CA ILE A 2 13.30 3.05 -22.44
C ILE A 2 12.03 3.91 -22.44
N ALA A 3 11.94 4.90 -23.33
CA ALA A 3 10.72 5.72 -23.45
C ALA A 3 9.47 4.89 -23.78
N SER A 4 9.58 3.89 -24.67
CA SER A 4 8.47 3.01 -25.05
C SER A 4 8.03 2.10 -23.90
N VAL A 5 8.98 1.59 -23.11
CA VAL A 5 8.68 0.84 -21.87
C VAL A 5 8.02 1.76 -20.85
N LEU A 6 8.52 2.99 -20.69
CA LEU A 6 7.93 3.99 -19.81
C LEU A 6 6.48 4.30 -20.20
N PHE A 7 6.20 4.50 -21.50
CA PHE A 7 4.86 4.74 -22.01
C PHE A 7 3.95 3.52 -21.84
N LEU A 8 4.45 2.31 -22.07
CA LEU A 8 3.68 1.08 -21.84
C LEU A 8 3.35 0.91 -20.35
N VAL A 9 4.33 1.15 -19.49
CA VAL A 9 4.19 1.10 -18.04
C VAL A 9 3.20 2.17 -17.58
N ILE A 10 3.36 3.43 -18.00
CA ILE A 10 2.41 4.53 -17.70
C ILE A 10 1.00 4.21 -18.24
N GLY A 11 0.88 3.60 -19.42
CA GLY A 11 -0.39 3.18 -19.99
C GLY A 11 -1.05 2.06 -19.19
N LEU A 12 -0.30 1.03 -18.81
CA LEU A 12 -0.75 -0.01 -17.88
C LEU A 12 -1.12 0.57 -16.52
N TYR A 13 -0.34 1.53 -16.01
CA TYR A 13 -0.65 2.27 -14.80
C TYR A 13 -1.97 3.00 -14.94
N ALA A 14 -2.17 3.77 -16.01
CA ALA A 14 -3.39 4.53 -16.23
C ALA A 14 -4.62 3.62 -16.28
N VAL A 15 -4.53 2.47 -16.96
CA VAL A 15 -5.60 1.48 -17.05
C VAL A 15 -5.86 0.78 -15.72
N CYS A 16 -4.84 0.24 -15.06
CA CYS A 16 -5.00 -0.42 -13.77
C CYS A 16 -5.47 0.56 -12.69
N PHE A 17 -4.95 1.79 -12.69
CA PHE A 17 -5.35 2.83 -11.75
C PHE A 17 -6.77 3.34 -12.03
N SER A 18 -7.19 3.50 -13.30
CA SER A 18 -8.57 3.88 -13.63
C SER A 18 -9.59 2.81 -13.23
N GLU A 19 -9.22 1.53 -13.33
CA GLU A 19 -10.07 0.40 -12.91
C GLU A 19 -10.10 0.22 -11.39
N MET A 20 -9.00 0.53 -10.69
CA MET A 20 -8.92 0.45 -9.23
C MET A 20 -9.53 1.66 -8.52
N MET A 21 -9.57 2.83 -9.17
CA MET A 21 -10.02 4.10 -8.59
C MET A 21 -11.23 4.73 -9.32
N PRO A 22 -12.34 4.01 -9.57
CA PRO A 22 -13.47 4.59 -10.30
C PRO A 22 -14.16 5.76 -9.57
N TYR A 23 -13.86 6.03 -8.28
CA TYR A 23 -14.58 7.02 -7.48
C TYR A 23 -13.74 8.05 -6.71
N THR A 24 -12.41 8.02 -6.75
CA THR A 24 -11.61 9.23 -6.43
C THR A 24 -11.43 10.14 -7.66
N GLY A 25 -11.80 9.62 -8.84
CA GLY A 25 -11.68 10.27 -10.14
C GLY A 25 -12.79 11.27 -10.51
N ILE A 26 -13.77 11.54 -9.65
CA ILE A 26 -14.77 12.59 -9.92
C ILE A 26 -14.16 14.01 -9.76
N GLY A 27 -12.96 14.14 -9.15
CA GLY A 27 -12.28 15.44 -9.04
C GLY A 27 -11.27 15.74 -10.17
N VAL A 28 -10.41 14.78 -10.51
CA VAL A 28 -9.24 15.04 -11.38
C VAL A 28 -9.53 14.74 -12.85
N LEU A 29 -10.34 13.71 -13.15
CA LEU A 29 -10.74 13.41 -14.53
C LEU A 29 -11.83 14.37 -15.02
N ASP A 30 -12.70 14.88 -14.15
CA ASP A 30 -13.68 15.91 -14.52
C ASP A 30 -13.00 17.28 -14.73
N TRP A 31 -11.95 17.60 -13.96
CA TRP A 31 -11.07 18.76 -14.23
C TRP A 31 -10.35 18.65 -15.58
N LEU A 32 -9.86 17.46 -15.94
CA LEU A 32 -9.24 17.23 -17.26
C LEU A 32 -10.27 17.15 -18.41
N LYS A 33 -11.51 16.73 -18.14
CA LYS A 33 -12.60 16.71 -19.14
C LYS A 33 -13.07 18.11 -19.50
N GLU A 34 -13.23 19.00 -18.51
CA GLU A 34 -13.70 20.37 -18.76
C GLU A 34 -12.70 21.18 -19.60
N ASP A 35 -11.39 20.98 -19.40
CA ASP A 35 -10.38 21.77 -20.12
C ASP A 35 -9.83 21.11 -21.40
N TRP A 36 -9.90 19.78 -21.58
CA TRP A 36 -9.18 19.09 -22.68
C TRP A 36 -10.03 18.21 -23.62
N GLY A 37 -11.34 18.07 -23.41
CA GLY A 37 -12.26 17.53 -24.45
C GLY A 37 -12.03 16.08 -24.91
N TRP A 38 -11.55 15.18 -24.06
CA TRP A 38 -11.34 13.76 -24.40
C TRP A 38 -12.59 12.90 -24.15
N SER A 39 -13.10 12.22 -25.18
CA SER A 39 -14.33 11.40 -25.10
C SER A 39 -14.18 10.01 -25.74
N TRP A 40 -13.63 9.03 -25.01
CA TRP A 40 -13.82 7.60 -25.31
C TRP A 40 -13.82 6.80 -24.00
N GLY A 41 -14.97 6.22 -23.62
CA GLY A 41 -15.04 5.31 -22.46
C GLY A 41 -16.42 5.03 -21.84
N THR A 42 -17.45 5.82 -22.14
CA THR A 42 -18.73 5.76 -21.38
C THR A 42 -19.72 4.67 -21.81
N ALA A 43 -19.54 4.03 -22.97
CA ALA A 43 -20.51 3.06 -23.50
C ALA A 43 -20.50 1.70 -22.75
N VAL A 44 -19.39 1.33 -22.10
CA VAL A 44 -19.29 0.04 -21.39
C VAL A 44 -19.80 0.17 -19.95
N MET A 45 -19.58 1.32 -19.30
CA MET A 45 -20.06 1.53 -17.91
C MET A 45 -21.55 1.80 -17.80
N ALA A 46 -22.18 2.43 -18.81
CA ALA A 46 -23.62 2.66 -18.79
C ALA A 46 -24.44 1.35 -18.81
N ARG A 47 -23.94 0.30 -19.48
CA ARG A 47 -24.60 -1.02 -19.49
C ARG A 47 -24.46 -1.81 -18.19
N GLN A 48 -23.38 -1.59 -17.44
CA GLN A 48 -23.14 -2.30 -16.17
C GLN A 48 -24.06 -1.76 -15.06
N ILE A 49 -24.24 -0.42 -15.01
CA ILE A 49 -25.12 0.25 -14.05
C ILE A 49 -26.59 -0.11 -14.30
N GLU A 50 -27.01 -0.24 -15.56
CA GLU A 50 -28.38 -0.62 -15.93
C GLU A 50 -28.71 -2.09 -15.55
N GLN A 51 -27.72 -2.98 -15.46
CA GLN A 51 -27.94 -4.35 -14.99
C GLN A 51 -28.03 -4.48 -13.47
N ASP A 52 -27.26 -3.68 -12.72
CA ASP A 52 -27.26 -3.72 -11.26
C ASP A 52 -28.50 -3.03 -10.65
N ASP A 53 -29.02 -1.95 -11.28
CA ASP A 53 -30.25 -1.28 -10.83
C ASP A 53 -31.52 -2.13 -11.07
N VAL A 54 -31.49 -3.06 -12.03
CA VAL A 54 -32.61 -3.98 -12.31
C VAL A 54 -32.70 -5.12 -11.28
N LEU A 55 -31.59 -5.48 -10.62
CA LEU A 55 -31.57 -6.53 -9.60
C LEU A 55 -31.96 -6.05 -8.19
N VAL A 56 -32.01 -4.74 -7.95
CA VAL A 56 -32.31 -4.17 -6.61
C VAL A 56 -33.77 -3.69 -6.49
N ARG A 57 -34.53 -3.64 -7.58
CA ARG A 57 -35.96 -3.25 -7.57
C ARG A 57 -36.90 -4.44 -7.78
N GLU A 58 -36.88 -5.43 -6.88
CA GLU A 58 -38.11 -6.21 -6.65
C GLU A 58 -39.07 -5.39 -5.77
N PRO A 59 -40.34 -5.20 -6.18
CA PRO A 59 -41.31 -4.46 -5.39
C PRO A 59 -41.74 -5.29 -4.18
N LEU A 60 -41.40 -4.81 -2.98
CA LEU A 60 -42.07 -5.17 -1.72
C LEU A 60 -43.52 -4.65 -1.75
N ILE A 61 -44.38 -5.29 -2.55
CA ILE A 61 -45.82 -5.05 -2.55
C ILE A 61 -46.52 -6.38 -2.23
N GLY A 62 -47.04 -6.45 -1.01
CA GLY A 62 -48.25 -7.22 -0.72
C GLY A 62 -48.08 -8.56 0.01
N ARG A 63 -48.20 -8.53 1.34
CA ARG A 63 -49.05 -9.47 2.10
C ARG A 63 -49.19 -9.01 3.56
N VAL A 64 -50.12 -8.08 3.79
CA VAL A 64 -50.76 -7.94 5.11
C VAL A 64 -51.75 -9.09 5.23
N GLY A 65 -51.27 -10.23 5.72
CA GLY A 65 -52.10 -11.35 6.13
C GLY A 65 -52.23 -11.33 7.64
N GLN A 66 -53.40 -10.90 8.14
CA GLN A 66 -53.81 -11.16 9.52
C GLN A 66 -53.85 -12.68 9.73
N ASN A 67 -52.91 -13.22 10.51
CA ASN A 67 -52.97 -14.58 11.01
C ASN A 67 -53.05 -14.54 12.54
N THR A 68 -54.19 -15.03 12.98
CA THR A 68 -54.56 -15.47 14.33
C THR A 68 -53.46 -16.29 14.99
N VAL A 69 -53.21 -15.97 16.26
CA VAL A 69 -52.34 -16.69 17.20
C VAL A 69 -52.95 -18.04 17.58
N PRO A 70 -52.31 -19.18 17.27
CA PRO A 70 -52.53 -20.41 18.01
C PRO A 70 -51.52 -20.47 19.17
N SER A 71 -52.08 -20.61 20.36
CA SER A 71 -51.41 -20.90 21.61
C SER A 71 -50.74 -22.28 21.60
N ASP A 72 -49.60 -22.35 22.28
CA ASP A 72 -48.98 -23.54 22.87
C ASP A 72 -48.61 -24.71 21.95
N GLU A 73 -47.47 -24.56 21.25
CA GLU A 73 -46.67 -25.71 20.85
C GLU A 73 -45.20 -25.50 21.25
N LYS A 74 -44.70 -26.34 22.17
CA LYS A 74 -43.30 -26.37 22.63
C LYS A 74 -42.40 -26.77 21.46
N ALA A 75 -41.94 -25.79 20.69
CA ALA A 75 -40.94 -25.99 19.64
C ALA A 75 -39.59 -26.39 20.24
N GLU A 76 -39.18 -27.65 20.03
CA GLU A 76 -37.83 -28.12 20.35
C GLU A 76 -36.77 -27.33 19.55
N PRO A 77 -35.66 -26.91 20.17
CA PRO A 77 -34.60 -26.16 19.51
C PRO A 77 -33.71 -27.09 18.64
N ARG A 78 -34.25 -27.62 17.53
CA ARG A 78 -33.50 -28.48 16.60
C ARG A 78 -32.64 -27.73 15.56
N GLY A 79 -32.66 -26.39 15.52
CA GLY A 79 -32.05 -25.60 14.45
C GLY A 79 -30.57 -25.21 14.59
N LYS A 80 -29.92 -25.40 15.75
CA LYS A 80 -28.54 -24.87 15.97
C LYS A 80 -27.42 -25.74 15.39
N SER A 81 -27.65 -27.03 15.15
CA SER A 81 -26.58 -27.96 14.76
C SER A 81 -26.19 -27.89 13.27
N ASP A 82 -27.14 -27.51 12.40
CA ASP A 82 -26.91 -27.46 10.95
C ASP A 82 -26.12 -26.22 10.51
N GLY A 83 -26.35 -25.07 11.17
CA GLY A 83 -25.56 -23.86 10.94
C GLY A 83 -24.08 -24.04 11.28
N LEU A 84 -23.78 -24.71 12.40
CA LEU A 84 -22.41 -25.00 12.81
C LEU A 84 -21.72 -25.95 11.82
N ARG A 85 -22.42 -26.99 11.35
CA ARG A 85 -21.87 -27.93 10.35
C ARG A 85 -21.60 -27.26 9.01
N SER A 86 -22.50 -26.40 8.54
CA SER A 86 -22.30 -25.62 7.31
C SER A 86 -21.10 -24.67 7.43
N ALA A 87 -21.02 -23.92 8.53
CA ALA A 87 -19.88 -23.03 8.80
C ALA A 87 -18.55 -23.80 8.88
N LEU A 88 -18.54 -24.96 9.52
CA LEU A 88 -17.35 -25.81 9.65
C LEU A 88 -16.92 -26.42 8.32
N GLN A 89 -17.87 -26.80 7.45
CA GLN A 89 -17.58 -27.29 6.09
C GLN A 89 -17.02 -26.17 5.20
N VAL A 90 -17.57 -24.95 5.28
CA VAL A 90 -17.02 -23.78 4.58
C VAL A 90 -15.61 -23.46 5.08
N ALA A 91 -15.39 -23.47 6.40
CA ALA A 91 -14.08 -23.27 6.99
C ALA A 91 -13.08 -24.35 6.57
N LYS A 92 -13.47 -25.63 6.56
CA LYS A 92 -12.63 -26.75 6.15
C LYS A 92 -12.30 -26.71 4.65
N LYS A 93 -13.26 -26.32 3.80
CA LYS A 93 -13.04 -26.16 2.36
C LYS A 93 -12.11 -24.97 2.07
N ARG A 94 -12.27 -23.86 2.80
CA ARG A 94 -11.32 -22.73 2.76
C ARG A 94 -9.94 -23.15 3.24
N ALA A 95 -9.85 -23.97 4.29
CA ALA A 95 -8.61 -24.49 4.84
C ALA A 95 -7.84 -25.41 3.86
N ALA A 96 -8.56 -26.26 3.12
CA ALA A 96 -7.96 -27.18 2.16
C ALA A 96 -7.38 -26.48 0.91
N ALA A 97 -7.95 -25.35 0.50
CA ALA A 97 -7.41 -24.51 -0.59
C ALA A 97 -6.24 -23.61 -0.14
N MET A 98 -5.81 -23.70 1.13
CA MET A 98 -4.88 -22.72 1.72
C MET A 98 -3.42 -22.77 1.26
N PRO A 99 -2.77 -23.93 1.05
CA PRO A 99 -1.32 -23.96 0.83
C PRO A 99 -0.90 -23.18 -0.41
N GLY A 100 -1.65 -23.34 -1.51
CA GLY A 100 -1.33 -22.70 -2.78
C GLY A 100 -1.38 -21.17 -2.73
N ARG A 101 -2.45 -20.58 -2.15
CA ARG A 101 -2.56 -19.11 -2.05
C ARG A 101 -1.50 -18.53 -1.12
N LEU A 102 -1.16 -19.19 -0.01
CA LEU A 102 -0.10 -18.71 0.89
C LEU A 102 1.26 -18.70 0.19
N VAL A 103 1.63 -19.83 -0.45
CA VAL A 103 2.88 -19.92 -1.22
C VAL A 103 2.91 -18.87 -2.31
N PHE A 104 1.81 -18.69 -3.05
CA PHE A 104 1.69 -17.64 -4.06
C PHE A 104 1.96 -16.24 -3.50
N LEU A 105 1.32 -15.87 -2.38
CA LEU A 105 1.50 -14.55 -1.77
C LEU A 105 2.93 -14.34 -1.25
N LEU A 106 3.57 -15.37 -0.69
CA LEU A 106 4.98 -15.30 -0.29
C LEU A 106 5.90 -15.12 -1.51
N LEU A 107 5.65 -15.84 -2.60
CA LEU A 107 6.39 -15.68 -3.85
C LEU A 107 6.18 -14.29 -4.45
N LEU A 108 4.95 -13.75 -4.38
CA LEU A 108 4.64 -12.39 -4.81
C LEU A 108 5.33 -11.35 -3.93
N GLY A 109 5.40 -11.55 -2.62
CA GLY A 109 6.17 -10.69 -1.72
C GLY A 109 7.68 -10.74 -1.96
N LEU A 110 8.21 -11.88 -2.45
CA LEU A 110 9.62 -12.05 -2.83
C LEU A 110 9.92 -11.61 -4.27
N SER A 111 8.91 -11.43 -5.13
CA SER A 111 9.14 -11.14 -6.54
C SER A 111 9.84 -9.81 -6.80
N PRO A 112 9.64 -8.72 -6.01
CA PRO A 112 10.46 -7.52 -6.14
C PRO A 112 11.96 -7.80 -6.02
N LEU A 113 12.37 -8.57 -5.00
CA LEU A 113 13.76 -8.98 -4.83
C LEU A 113 14.24 -9.81 -6.02
N GLY A 114 13.42 -10.75 -6.50
CA GLY A 114 13.73 -11.57 -7.67
C GLY A 114 13.99 -10.72 -8.93
N ILE A 115 13.14 -9.74 -9.23
CA ILE A 115 13.32 -8.84 -10.37
C ILE A 115 14.61 -8.02 -10.19
N MET A 116 14.84 -7.45 -9.01
CA MET A 116 16.06 -6.69 -8.74
C MET A 116 17.31 -7.54 -8.94
N LEU A 117 17.34 -8.77 -8.38
CA LEU A 117 18.48 -9.69 -8.55
C LEU A 117 18.68 -10.08 -10.02
N VAL A 118 17.62 -10.40 -10.76
CA VAL A 118 17.74 -10.74 -12.18
C VAL A 118 18.32 -9.57 -12.96
N PHE A 119 17.83 -8.35 -12.79
CA PHE A 119 18.34 -7.21 -13.54
C PHE A 119 19.76 -6.79 -13.12
N SER A 120 20.08 -6.86 -11.83
CA SER A 120 21.42 -6.53 -11.32
C SER A 120 22.47 -7.58 -11.68
N LEU A 121 22.12 -8.87 -11.63
CA LEU A 121 23.05 -9.97 -11.93
C LEU A 121 23.16 -10.28 -13.44
N THR A 122 22.14 -9.95 -14.23
CA THR A 122 22.21 -10.11 -15.70
C THR A 122 22.83 -8.90 -16.38
N ARG A 123 23.14 -9.05 -17.67
CA ARG A 123 23.78 -7.99 -18.48
C ARG A 123 22.92 -6.77 -18.76
N LEU A 124 21.71 -6.67 -18.22
CA LEU A 124 20.84 -5.52 -18.43
C LEU A 124 21.35 -4.28 -17.69
N HIS A 125 22.00 -4.45 -16.54
CA HIS A 125 22.73 -3.43 -15.76
C HIS A 125 22.01 -2.09 -15.51
N SER A 126 20.71 -2.01 -15.77
CA SER A 126 19.90 -0.81 -15.60
C SER A 126 19.03 -0.98 -14.37
N LEU A 127 19.50 -0.42 -13.25
CA LEU A 127 18.77 -0.39 -12.00
C LEU A 127 17.41 0.32 -12.18
N LEU A 128 17.40 1.40 -12.95
CA LEU A 128 16.19 2.15 -13.26
C LEU A 128 15.12 1.28 -13.95
N LEU A 129 15.51 0.49 -14.96
CA LEU A 129 14.58 -0.41 -15.64
C LEU A 129 14.08 -1.52 -14.71
N ALA A 130 14.95 -2.03 -13.83
CA ALA A 130 14.58 -3.02 -12.82
C ALA A 130 13.49 -2.50 -11.89
N MET A 131 13.64 -1.27 -11.39
CA MET A 131 12.65 -0.62 -10.51
C MET A 131 11.31 -0.44 -11.21
N PHE A 132 11.30 0.08 -12.45
CA PHE A 132 10.05 0.22 -13.22
C PHE A 132 9.37 -1.11 -13.51
N ALA A 133 10.14 -2.13 -13.91
CA ALA A 133 9.61 -3.48 -14.14
C ALA A 133 9.04 -4.07 -12.85
N MET A 134 9.70 -3.85 -11.72
CA MET A 134 9.27 -4.29 -10.42
C MET A 134 7.94 -3.64 -10.01
N HIS A 135 7.81 -2.31 -10.11
CA HIS A 135 6.54 -1.65 -9.76
C HIS A 135 5.41 -2.05 -10.70
N ALA A 136 5.67 -2.10 -12.01
CA ALA A 136 4.66 -2.42 -13.00
C ALA A 136 4.17 -3.87 -12.88
N LEU A 137 5.09 -4.84 -12.79
CA LEU A 137 4.75 -6.26 -12.79
C LEU A 137 4.33 -6.74 -11.40
N CYS A 138 5.14 -6.48 -10.37
CA CYS A 138 4.93 -7.05 -9.03
C CYS A 138 3.90 -6.28 -8.22
N MET A 139 3.90 -4.96 -8.29
CA MET A 139 3.09 -4.13 -7.39
C MET A 139 1.76 -3.68 -8.00
N VAL A 140 1.64 -3.71 -9.33
CA VAL A 140 0.40 -3.33 -10.03
C VAL A 140 -0.23 -4.49 -10.77
N LEU A 141 0.43 -5.04 -11.78
CA LEU A 141 -0.20 -6.00 -12.69
C LEU A 141 -0.65 -7.27 -11.97
N ILE A 142 0.23 -7.92 -11.21
CA ILE A 142 -0.11 -9.18 -10.52
C ILE A 142 -1.19 -8.96 -9.44
N PRO A 143 -1.09 -7.95 -8.55
CA PRO A 143 -2.17 -7.64 -7.60
C PRO A 143 -3.50 -7.32 -8.28
N ALA A 144 -3.50 -6.56 -9.38
CA ALA A 144 -4.71 -6.25 -10.13
C ALA A 144 -5.37 -7.52 -10.70
N ILE A 145 -4.58 -8.40 -11.34
CA ILE A 145 -5.06 -9.69 -11.83
C ILE A 145 -5.64 -10.52 -10.68
N PHE A 146 -4.93 -10.56 -9.55
CA PHE A 146 -5.38 -11.30 -8.37
C PHE A 146 -6.72 -10.78 -7.85
N ILE A 147 -6.87 -9.46 -7.69
CA ILE A 147 -8.11 -8.83 -7.22
C ILE A 147 -9.27 -9.11 -8.19
N VAL A 148 -9.04 -9.01 -9.50
CA VAL A 148 -10.07 -9.27 -10.52
C VAL A 148 -10.48 -10.75 -10.56
N MET A 149 -9.54 -11.66 -10.33
CA MET A 149 -9.81 -13.10 -10.30
C MET A 149 -10.50 -13.53 -9.00
N ASP A 150 -10.21 -12.88 -7.88
CA ASP A 150 -10.87 -13.10 -6.59
C ASP A 150 -12.24 -12.37 -6.59
N ARG A 151 -13.17 -12.83 -7.45
CA ARG A 151 -14.51 -12.28 -7.78
C ARG A 151 -15.51 -12.11 -6.59
N GLY A 152 -15.04 -11.90 -5.37
CA GLY A 152 -15.86 -11.69 -4.18
C GLY A 152 -15.92 -10.22 -3.71
N ASP A 153 -16.45 -10.03 -2.50
CA ASP A 153 -16.57 -8.73 -1.79
C ASP A 153 -15.24 -8.00 -1.51
N SER A 154 -14.10 -8.60 -1.86
CA SER A 154 -12.76 -8.04 -1.65
C SER A 154 -12.60 -6.66 -2.30
N SER A 155 -13.20 -6.45 -3.48
CA SER A 155 -13.14 -5.17 -4.21
C SER A 155 -13.79 -4.00 -3.44
N VAL A 156 -14.88 -4.25 -2.70
CA VAL A 156 -15.57 -3.25 -1.88
C VAL A 156 -14.68 -2.81 -0.72
N GLU A 157 -13.99 -3.76 -0.10
CA GLU A 157 -13.09 -3.48 1.02
C GLU A 157 -11.84 -2.70 0.59
N TYR A 158 -11.27 -2.93 -0.60
CA TYR A 158 -10.16 -2.09 -1.08
C TYR A 158 -10.61 -0.64 -1.31
N ARG A 159 -11.86 -0.42 -1.73
CA ARG A 159 -12.41 0.93 -1.92
C ARG A 159 -12.58 1.68 -0.59
N THR A 160 -12.99 1.01 0.48
CA THR A 160 -13.15 1.66 1.79
C THR A 160 -11.82 2.15 2.34
N TYR A 161 -10.72 1.40 2.14
CA TYR A 161 -9.38 1.85 2.52
C TYR A 161 -9.00 3.19 1.89
N PHE A 162 -9.32 3.41 0.61
CA PHE A 162 -9.03 4.68 -0.06
C PHE A 162 -9.95 5.82 0.40
N ALA A 163 -11.24 5.54 0.63
CA ALA A 163 -12.20 6.54 1.08
C ALA A 163 -11.89 7.07 2.50
N GLU A 164 -11.44 6.21 3.41
CA GLU A 164 -11.08 6.60 4.78
C GLU A 164 -9.73 7.33 4.87
N ALA A 165 -8.86 7.15 3.87
CA ALA A 165 -7.49 7.64 3.91
C ALA A 165 -7.40 9.19 3.82
N SER A 166 -8.38 9.85 3.21
CA SER A 166 -8.36 11.29 2.89
C SER A 166 -8.83 12.23 4.01
N SER A 167 -8.82 11.80 5.27
CA SER A 167 -9.19 12.68 6.38
C SER A 167 -8.17 13.81 6.59
N ARG A 168 -8.63 15.02 6.96
CA ARG A 168 -7.75 16.20 7.22
C ARG A 168 -6.65 15.93 8.27
N PRO A 169 -6.91 15.23 9.39
CA PRO A 169 -5.86 14.89 10.35
C PRO A 169 -4.72 14.08 9.74
N ASN A 170 -5.03 13.12 8.86
CA ASN A 170 -4.03 12.28 8.19
C ASN A 170 -3.10 13.11 7.29
N LEU A 171 -3.64 14.12 6.60
CA LEU A 171 -2.84 15.03 5.78
C LEU A 171 -1.86 15.86 6.61
N LEU A 172 -2.31 16.40 7.75
CA LEU A 172 -1.43 17.19 8.63
C LEU A 172 -0.31 16.32 9.22
N VAL A 173 -0.65 15.17 9.78
CA VAL A 173 0.34 14.27 10.38
C VAL A 173 1.29 13.72 9.33
N GLY A 174 0.77 13.35 8.17
CA GLY A 174 1.56 12.96 7.01
C GLY A 174 2.55 14.05 6.58
N SER A 175 2.09 15.30 6.43
CA SER A 175 2.94 16.43 6.05
C SER A 175 4.06 16.69 7.08
N LEU A 176 3.75 16.63 8.37
CA LEU A 176 4.76 16.80 9.43
C LEU A 176 5.79 15.65 9.41
N SER A 177 5.31 14.43 9.20
CA SER A 177 6.14 13.23 9.07
C SER A 177 7.06 13.29 7.84
N PHE A 178 6.53 13.73 6.69
CA PHE A 178 7.30 14.01 5.47
C PHE A 178 8.44 15.00 5.75
N CYS A 179 8.12 16.18 6.30
CA CYS A 179 9.11 17.22 6.58
C CYS A 179 10.19 16.73 7.57
N THR A 180 9.79 15.95 8.58
CA THR A 180 10.70 15.42 9.59
C THR A 180 11.68 14.42 8.98
N VAL A 181 11.19 13.45 8.21
CA VAL A 181 12.05 12.46 7.54
C VAL A 181 12.96 13.15 6.53
N LEU A 182 12.43 14.08 5.74
CA LEU A 182 13.21 14.83 4.75
C LEU A 182 14.36 15.62 5.41
N ALA A 183 14.06 16.36 6.49
CA ALA A 183 15.06 17.15 7.20
C ALA A 183 16.13 16.27 7.85
N VAL A 184 15.72 15.21 8.56
CA VAL A 184 16.64 14.27 9.23
C VAL A 184 17.48 13.53 8.21
N GLY A 185 16.88 13.02 7.13
CA GLY A 185 17.57 12.27 6.09
C GLY A 185 18.56 13.13 5.31
N CYS A 186 18.19 14.35 4.90
CA CYS A 186 19.10 15.29 4.26
C CYS A 186 20.26 15.68 5.19
N GLY A 187 19.98 15.92 6.48
CA GLY A 187 21.00 16.21 7.48
C GLY A 187 21.97 15.04 7.68
N LEU A 188 21.45 13.81 7.79
CA LEU A 188 22.26 12.60 7.92
C LEU A 188 23.12 12.35 6.68
N TYR A 189 22.55 12.50 5.49
CA TYR A 189 23.29 12.40 4.23
C TYR A 189 24.42 13.43 4.17
N ALA A 190 24.14 14.70 4.49
CA ALA A 190 25.15 15.76 4.51
C ALA A 190 26.28 15.49 5.51
N ALA A 191 25.97 14.87 6.65
CA ALA A 191 26.95 14.50 7.68
C ALA A 191 27.79 13.27 7.32
N LEU A 192 27.18 12.24 6.70
CA LEU A 192 27.85 10.98 6.33
C LEU A 192 28.55 11.04 4.97
N ARG A 193 28.32 12.09 4.19
CA ARG A 193 28.96 12.28 2.90
C ARG A 193 30.48 12.39 3.05
N CYS A 194 31.22 11.65 2.24
CA CYS A 194 32.67 11.70 2.24
C CYS A 194 33.20 13.08 1.82
N ARG A 195 33.67 13.84 2.80
CA ARG A 195 34.54 15.00 2.59
C ARG A 195 35.98 14.53 2.69
N GLN A 196 36.90 15.27 2.06
CA GLN A 196 38.33 14.96 2.12
C GLN A 196 38.85 14.86 3.57
N SER A 197 38.24 15.58 4.51
CA SER A 197 38.53 15.54 5.95
C SER A 197 37.92 14.32 6.69
N THR A 198 36.85 13.69 6.17
CA THR A 198 36.12 12.60 6.84
C THR A 198 36.43 11.21 6.31
N ARG A 199 37.46 11.06 5.46
CA ARG A 199 37.86 9.77 4.87
C ARG A 199 38.28 8.70 5.89
N SER A 200 38.58 9.08 7.13
CA SER A 200 38.93 8.14 8.21
C SER A 200 37.72 7.54 8.92
N LEU A 201 36.49 8.04 8.68
CA LEU A 201 35.30 7.47 9.29
C LEU A 201 34.94 6.14 8.60
N PRO A 202 34.59 5.09 9.38
CA PRO A 202 34.26 3.78 8.83
C PRO A 202 32.93 3.75 8.06
N VAL A 203 32.10 4.78 8.25
CA VAL A 203 30.80 4.94 7.59
C VAL A 203 30.83 6.27 6.85
N CYS A 204 31.11 6.19 5.56
CA CYS A 204 31.30 7.34 4.69
C CYS A 204 30.66 7.02 3.34
N ILE A 205 29.77 7.88 2.85
CA ILE A 205 29.08 7.67 1.58
C ILE A 205 30.00 8.17 0.45
N PRO A 206 30.57 7.27 -0.38
CA PRO A 206 31.43 7.68 -1.49
C PRO A 206 30.60 8.39 -2.57
N SER A 207 31.25 9.26 -3.35
CA SER A 207 30.62 9.80 -4.57
C SER A 207 30.47 8.67 -5.59
N CYS A 208 29.27 8.11 -5.73
CA CYS A 208 28.97 6.95 -6.59
C CYS A 208 28.66 7.34 -8.04
N LEU A 209 29.05 8.56 -8.42
CA LEU A 209 28.66 9.24 -9.66
C LEU A 209 29.14 8.60 -10.96
N LYS A 210 30.24 7.84 -10.94
CA LYS A 210 30.74 7.18 -12.15
C LYS A 210 29.81 6.06 -12.60
N GLU A 211 29.10 5.44 -11.66
CA GLU A 211 28.22 4.31 -11.92
C GLU A 211 26.75 4.72 -12.11
N LEU A 212 26.34 5.91 -11.66
CA LEU A 212 24.96 6.39 -11.88
C LEU A 212 24.56 6.37 -13.37
N THR A 213 25.46 6.73 -14.28
CA THR A 213 25.23 6.60 -15.73
C THR A 213 25.02 5.15 -16.17
N PHE A 214 25.78 4.22 -15.60
CA PHE A 214 25.69 2.79 -15.88
C PHE A 214 24.37 2.21 -15.38
N TYR A 215 23.91 2.63 -14.20
CA TYR A 215 22.64 2.21 -13.60
C TYR A 215 21.39 2.83 -14.25
N GLY A 216 21.54 3.67 -15.29
CA GLY A 216 20.43 4.26 -16.04
C GLY A 216 20.07 5.69 -15.65
N PHE A 217 20.81 6.34 -14.75
CA PHE A 217 20.62 7.74 -14.36
C PHE A 217 21.42 8.73 -15.23
N GLY A 218 21.94 8.28 -16.37
CA GLY A 218 22.60 9.12 -17.39
C GLY A 218 21.65 10.00 -18.20
N LEU A 219 20.55 10.45 -17.59
CA LEU A 219 19.44 11.14 -18.25
C LEU A 219 19.65 12.67 -18.24
N PRO A 220 19.02 13.41 -19.17
CA PRO A 220 19.00 14.86 -19.11
C PRO A 220 18.27 15.35 -17.84
N MET A 221 18.60 16.55 -17.36
CA MET A 221 18.09 17.05 -16.08
C MET A 221 16.56 17.06 -15.95
N PRO A 222 15.78 17.48 -16.99
CA PRO A 222 14.32 17.39 -16.91
C PRO A 222 13.80 15.97 -16.70
N ALA A 223 14.44 14.97 -17.29
CA ALA A 223 14.06 13.57 -17.11
C ALA A 223 14.43 13.05 -15.72
N LEU A 224 15.56 13.49 -15.14
CA LEU A 224 15.90 13.18 -13.75
C LEU A 224 14.93 13.83 -12.75
N LEU A 225 14.48 15.05 -13.01
CA LEU A 225 13.45 15.71 -12.18
C LEU A 225 12.10 15.00 -12.29
N ALA A 226 11.68 14.62 -13.50
CA ALA A 226 10.47 13.82 -13.69
C ALA A 226 10.58 12.46 -12.99
N LEU A 227 11.76 11.85 -13.01
CA LEU A 227 12.01 10.60 -12.33
C LEU A 227 11.95 10.76 -10.80
N GLY A 228 12.56 11.81 -10.25
CA GLY A 228 12.47 12.13 -8.83
C GLY A 228 11.04 12.48 -8.40
N PHE A 229 10.21 13.06 -9.28
CA PHE A 229 8.79 13.22 -9.00
C PHE A 229 8.06 11.87 -8.95
N TYR A 230 8.35 10.97 -9.90
CA TYR A 230 7.77 9.63 -9.90
C TYR A 230 8.16 8.85 -8.63
N PHE A 231 9.44 8.80 -8.27
CA PHE A 231 9.88 8.11 -7.06
C PHE A 231 9.48 8.85 -5.77
N GLY A 232 9.51 10.17 -5.72
CA GLY A 232 9.08 10.90 -4.53
C GLY A 232 7.58 10.83 -4.23
N ILE A 233 6.72 10.62 -5.24
CA ILE A 233 5.25 10.73 -5.08
C ILE A 233 4.51 9.47 -5.50
N VAL A 234 4.71 9.01 -6.73
CA VAL A 234 3.95 7.87 -7.28
C VAL A 234 4.38 6.57 -6.61
N ASN A 235 5.69 6.38 -6.46
CA ASN A 235 6.26 5.16 -5.88
C ASN A 235 5.73 4.86 -4.46
N PRO A 236 5.78 5.79 -3.48
CA PRO A 236 5.23 5.59 -2.15
C PRO A 236 3.79 5.09 -2.13
N VAL A 237 2.93 5.62 -3.01
CA VAL A 237 1.53 5.19 -3.08
C VAL A 237 1.43 3.73 -3.52
N LEU A 238 2.20 3.35 -4.54
CA LEU A 238 2.20 1.99 -5.07
C LEU A 238 2.78 0.99 -4.07
N GLU A 239 3.89 1.34 -3.45
CA GLU A 239 4.54 0.52 -2.45
C GLU A 239 3.68 0.34 -1.21
N GLU A 240 3.13 1.43 -0.66
CA GLU A 240 2.27 1.32 0.52
C GLU A 240 1.00 0.53 0.20
N PHE A 241 0.43 0.71 -0.99
CA PHE A 241 -0.71 -0.09 -1.42
C PHE A 241 -0.33 -1.57 -1.49
N PHE A 242 0.75 -1.90 -2.19
CA PHE A 242 1.19 -3.28 -2.36
C PHE A 242 1.54 -3.95 -1.02
N TRP A 243 2.39 -3.31 -0.21
CA TRP A 243 2.91 -3.92 1.01
C TRP A 243 1.90 -3.92 2.14
N ARG A 244 1.21 -2.79 2.39
CA ARG A 244 0.45 -2.56 3.64
C ARG A 244 -1.05 -2.72 3.45
N VAL A 245 -1.56 -2.52 2.23
CA VAL A 245 -2.98 -2.73 1.93
C VAL A 245 -3.21 -4.11 1.34
N PHE A 246 -2.49 -4.48 0.29
CA PHE A 246 -2.68 -5.75 -0.40
C PHE A 246 -2.01 -6.91 0.34
N LEU A 247 -0.68 -6.97 0.36
CA LEU A 247 0.05 -8.14 0.84
C LEU A 247 -0.15 -8.37 2.34
N TYR A 248 -0.12 -7.31 3.14
CA TYR A 248 -0.36 -7.40 4.58
C TYR A 248 -1.75 -7.96 4.89
N ARG A 249 -2.81 -7.51 4.20
CA ARG A 249 -4.17 -8.03 4.38
C ARG A 249 -4.26 -9.49 4.01
N GLU A 250 -3.78 -9.83 2.81
CA GLU A 250 -3.91 -11.16 2.24
C GLU A 250 -3.11 -12.21 3.02
N LEU A 251 -1.95 -11.83 3.59
CA LEU A 251 -1.19 -12.68 4.51
C LEU A 251 -1.75 -12.62 5.94
N GLY A 252 -2.18 -11.46 6.40
CA GLY A 252 -2.64 -11.19 7.77
C GLY A 252 -3.90 -11.96 8.14
N GLN A 253 -4.89 -11.99 7.23
CA GLN A 253 -6.11 -12.81 7.39
C GLN A 253 -5.82 -14.30 7.60
N ARG A 254 -4.62 -14.77 7.22
CA ARG A 254 -4.26 -16.19 7.24
C ARG A 254 -3.35 -16.58 8.39
N PHE A 255 -2.36 -15.75 8.71
CA PHE A 255 -1.46 -16.02 9.82
C PHE A 255 -2.08 -15.64 11.17
N PHE A 256 -3.00 -14.69 11.18
CA PHE A 256 -3.60 -14.15 12.40
C PHE A 256 -5.12 -14.10 12.22
N PRO A 257 -5.79 -15.27 12.16
CA PRO A 257 -7.24 -15.28 12.20
C PRO A 257 -7.65 -14.52 13.46
N VAL A 258 -8.40 -13.44 13.27
CA VAL A 258 -9.04 -12.73 14.39
C VAL A 258 -9.88 -13.79 15.08
N GLU A 259 -9.49 -14.20 16.30
CA GLU A 259 -10.31 -15.09 17.08
C GLU A 259 -11.69 -14.45 17.13
N PRO A 260 -12.76 -15.14 16.67
CA PRO A 260 -14.09 -14.57 16.70
C PRO A 260 -14.33 -14.22 18.16
N SER A 261 -14.40 -12.93 18.46
CA SER A 261 -14.58 -12.45 19.82
C SER A 261 -15.86 -13.09 20.33
N VAL A 262 -15.73 -14.07 21.23
CA VAL A 262 -16.83 -14.86 21.82
C VAL A 262 -17.77 -13.96 22.67
N SER A 263 -17.58 -12.64 22.62
CA SER A 263 -18.29 -11.64 23.42
C SER A 263 -19.75 -11.39 22.99
N ASP A 264 -20.18 -11.77 21.78
CA ASP A 264 -21.56 -11.47 21.33
C ASP A 264 -22.55 -12.63 21.55
N GLY A 265 -22.14 -13.67 22.29
CA GLY A 265 -23.02 -14.78 22.68
C GLY A 265 -23.94 -14.49 23.88
N VAL A 266 -23.70 -13.40 24.62
CA VAL A 266 -24.68 -12.93 25.61
C VAL A 266 -25.63 -11.99 24.88
N ALA A 267 -26.59 -12.58 24.19
CA ALA A 267 -27.84 -11.90 23.89
C ALA A 267 -28.37 -11.34 25.22
N ARG A 268 -28.19 -10.03 25.43
CA ARG A 268 -28.86 -9.31 26.50
C ARG A 268 -30.35 -9.45 26.21
N PRO A 269 -31.11 -10.21 27.02
CA PRO A 269 -32.57 -10.15 26.92
C PRO A 269 -32.96 -8.72 27.32
N ASP A 270 -33.94 -8.17 26.60
CA ASP A 270 -34.77 -7.05 27.05
C ASP A 270 -34.16 -5.65 26.90
N SER A 271 -34.10 -5.16 25.65
CA SER A 271 -33.93 -3.73 25.31
C SER A 271 -35.23 -3.16 24.74
N GLU A 272 -36.26 -3.03 25.57
CA GLU A 272 -37.34 -2.05 25.36
C GLU A 272 -37.16 -0.77 26.20
N ALA A 273 -36.00 -0.56 26.82
CA ALA A 273 -35.74 0.59 27.71
C ALA A 273 -34.82 1.67 27.12
N PHE A 274 -34.56 1.68 25.80
CA PHE A 274 -33.55 2.58 25.18
C PHE A 274 -34.14 3.82 24.48
N LEU A 275 -35.35 4.27 24.85
CA LEU A 275 -35.91 5.53 24.35
C LEU A 275 -35.88 6.70 25.35
N ASP A 276 -35.28 6.54 26.55
CA ASP A 276 -35.30 7.59 27.59
C ASP A 276 -33.93 8.24 27.90
N LEU A 277 -32.89 8.04 27.08
CA LEU A 277 -31.54 8.55 27.38
C LEU A 277 -31.04 9.70 26.48
N GLU A 278 -31.93 10.36 25.74
CA GLU A 278 -31.56 11.49 24.88
C GLU A 278 -31.43 12.85 25.62
N ASN A 279 -31.58 12.90 26.95
CA ASN A 279 -31.67 14.18 27.68
C ASN A 279 -30.68 14.40 28.84
N ASN A 280 -29.64 13.58 28.99
CA ASN A 280 -28.59 13.85 29.98
C ASN A 280 -27.23 14.06 29.31
N GLY A 281 -26.90 15.34 29.14
CA GLY A 281 -25.58 15.84 28.74
C GLY A 281 -24.51 15.58 29.80
N SER A 282 -24.13 14.32 29.97
CA SER A 282 -23.02 13.90 30.83
C SER A 282 -22.11 12.96 30.08
N ARG A 283 -20.86 13.41 29.90
CA ARG A 283 -19.64 12.63 29.67
C ARG A 283 -19.81 11.41 28.76
N LEU A 284 -19.32 11.58 27.53
CA LEU A 284 -18.69 10.51 26.76
C LEU A 284 -17.58 9.88 27.62
N GLU A 285 -17.95 8.98 28.53
CA GLU A 285 -17.00 8.08 29.16
C GLU A 285 -16.47 7.15 28.08
N ASP A 286 -15.14 7.13 28.02
CA ASP A 286 -14.28 6.23 27.27
C ASP A 286 -14.94 4.87 27.00
N GLY A 287 -15.59 4.79 25.84
CA GLY A 287 -15.86 3.52 25.18
C GLY A 287 -14.50 2.87 24.95
N SER A 288 -14.13 1.97 25.86
CA SER A 288 -12.88 1.22 25.90
C SER A 288 -12.54 0.76 24.49
N ILE A 289 -11.66 1.51 23.85
CA ILE A 289 -11.14 1.20 22.53
C ILE A 289 -10.50 -0.18 22.69
N PRO A 290 -10.91 -1.21 21.92
CA PRO A 290 -10.17 -2.46 21.85
C PRO A 290 -8.86 -2.18 21.09
N GLY A 291 -7.95 -1.47 21.76
CA GLY A 291 -6.65 -1.02 21.26
C GLY A 291 -5.52 -1.95 21.70
N GLY A 292 -5.86 -3.14 22.20
CA GLY A 292 -4.89 -4.21 22.33
C GLY A 292 -4.61 -4.76 20.94
N ALA A 293 -3.60 -4.21 20.26
CA ALA A 293 -2.98 -4.90 19.14
C ALA A 293 -2.68 -6.32 19.63
N SER A 294 -3.44 -7.30 19.15
CA SER A 294 -3.27 -8.66 19.65
C SER A 294 -1.82 -9.06 19.36
N VAL A 295 -1.14 -9.62 20.37
CA VAL A 295 0.27 -10.06 20.28
C VAL A 295 0.52 -10.92 19.04
N SER A 296 -0.55 -11.54 18.51
CA SER A 296 -0.53 -12.32 17.28
C SER A 296 -0.05 -11.54 16.05
N GLU A 297 -0.28 -10.24 15.89
CA GLU A 297 -0.03 -9.57 14.60
C GLU A 297 1.45 -9.21 14.32
N PHE A 298 2.31 -9.35 15.34
CA PHE A 298 3.72 -8.96 15.29
C PHE A 298 4.53 -9.70 14.20
N PRO A 299 4.44 -11.05 14.07
CA PRO A 299 5.23 -11.78 13.07
C PRO A 299 4.88 -11.40 11.63
N GLY A 300 3.62 -11.05 11.36
CA GLY A 300 3.17 -10.62 10.03
C GLY A 300 3.74 -9.28 9.63
N GLN A 301 3.69 -8.30 10.53
CA GLN A 301 4.28 -6.99 10.31
C GLN A 301 5.80 -7.10 10.09
N LEU A 302 6.47 -7.94 10.87
CA LEU A 302 7.89 -8.20 10.72
C LEU A 302 8.19 -8.83 9.36
N LEU A 303 7.46 -9.88 8.97
CA LEU A 303 7.61 -10.54 7.68
C LEU A 303 7.45 -9.56 6.51
N ILE A 304 6.37 -8.78 6.48
CA ILE A 304 6.12 -7.78 5.44
C ILE A 304 7.23 -6.73 5.41
N SER A 305 7.70 -6.27 6.57
CA SER A 305 8.78 -5.28 6.65
C SER A 305 10.12 -5.85 6.17
N THR A 306 10.39 -7.13 6.44
CA THR A 306 11.56 -7.84 5.92
C THR A 306 11.50 -8.01 4.41
N LEU A 307 10.34 -8.39 3.86
CA LEU A 307 10.14 -8.49 2.41
C LEU A 307 10.32 -7.13 1.72
N TYR A 308 9.71 -6.07 2.26
CA TYR A 308 9.89 -4.68 1.83
C TYR A 308 11.37 -4.27 1.82
N ALA A 309 12.10 -4.51 2.90
CA ALA A 309 13.50 -4.10 3.01
C ALA A 309 14.44 -4.95 2.13
N SER A 310 14.06 -6.18 1.79
CA SER A 310 14.94 -7.14 1.10
C SER A 310 15.35 -6.70 -0.30
N TYR A 311 14.43 -6.14 -1.10
CA TYR A 311 14.78 -5.70 -2.45
C TYR A 311 15.60 -4.39 -2.43
N HIS A 312 15.37 -3.53 -1.43
CA HIS A 312 16.17 -2.33 -1.20
C HIS A 312 17.62 -2.63 -0.86
N PHE A 313 17.91 -3.77 -0.21
CA PHE A 313 19.29 -4.21 0.01
C PHE A 313 20.07 -4.28 -1.31
N VAL A 314 19.45 -4.80 -2.38
CA VAL A 314 20.07 -4.86 -3.71
C VAL A 314 20.30 -3.43 -4.24
N ILE A 315 19.27 -2.57 -4.18
CA ILE A 315 19.37 -1.17 -4.64
C ILE A 315 20.51 -0.44 -3.93
N VAL A 316 20.55 -0.50 -2.60
CA VAL A 316 21.58 0.19 -1.80
C VAL A 316 22.97 -0.40 -2.04
N ARG A 317 23.07 -1.73 -2.19
CA ARG A 317 24.34 -2.38 -2.53
C ARG A 317 24.87 -1.91 -3.88
N GLU A 318 24.04 -1.87 -4.91
CA GLU A 318 24.45 -1.39 -6.25
C GLU A 318 24.78 0.12 -6.22
N LEU A 319 23.96 0.93 -5.54
CA LEU A 319 24.17 2.38 -5.50
C LEU A 319 25.40 2.81 -4.71
N LEU A 320 25.75 2.10 -3.64
CA LEU A 320 26.83 2.48 -2.72
C LEU A 320 28.09 1.59 -2.83
N ASP A 321 28.04 0.54 -3.64
CA ASP A 321 29.04 -0.52 -3.76
C ASP A 321 29.56 -1.01 -2.38
N SER A 322 28.63 -1.20 -1.43
CA SER A 322 28.98 -1.53 -0.05
C SER A 322 27.96 -2.44 0.61
N TYR A 323 28.37 -3.68 0.90
CA TYR A 323 27.56 -4.65 1.63
C TYR A 323 27.28 -4.20 3.08
N THR A 324 28.23 -3.52 3.72
CA THR A 324 28.07 -3.01 5.09
C THR A 324 26.95 -1.97 5.14
N LEU A 325 26.99 -0.97 4.25
CA LEU A 325 25.96 0.06 4.18
C LEU A 325 24.60 -0.53 3.77
N ALA A 326 24.58 -1.46 2.82
CA ALA A 326 23.35 -2.16 2.42
C ALA A 326 22.73 -2.96 3.58
N THR A 327 23.54 -3.60 4.41
CA THR A 327 23.07 -4.35 5.60
C THR A 327 22.52 -3.41 6.67
N ILE A 328 23.20 -2.29 6.93
CA ILE A 328 22.70 -1.25 7.84
C ILE A 328 21.37 -0.69 7.33
N ALA A 329 21.28 -0.39 6.03
CA ALA A 329 20.05 0.06 5.40
C ALA A 329 18.93 -0.98 5.49
N LEU A 330 19.21 -2.27 5.28
CA LEU A 330 18.25 -3.36 5.46
C LEU A 330 17.65 -3.33 6.87
N CYS A 331 18.49 -3.28 7.91
CA CYS A 331 18.02 -3.21 9.30
C CYS A 331 17.17 -1.95 9.55
N GLY A 332 17.63 -0.79 9.07
CA GLY A 332 16.89 0.47 9.18
C GLY A 332 15.53 0.43 8.47
N LEU A 333 15.49 -0.13 7.26
CA LEU A 333 14.28 -0.26 6.45
C LEU A 333 13.29 -1.29 6.99
N VAL A 334 13.77 -2.34 7.70
CA VAL A 334 12.87 -3.22 8.45
C VAL A 334 12.17 -2.44 9.57
N LEU A 335 12.91 -1.62 10.33
CA LEU A 335 12.31 -0.78 11.37
C LEU A 335 11.36 0.28 10.79
N PHE A 336 11.76 0.91 9.68
CA PHE A 336 10.94 1.88 8.97
C PHE A 336 9.67 1.24 8.39
N GLY A 337 9.77 0.05 7.80
CA GLY A 337 8.63 -0.70 7.29
C GLY A 337 7.61 -1.06 8.37
N ARG A 338 8.09 -1.29 9.61
CA ARG A 338 7.22 -1.47 10.77
C ARG A 338 6.54 -0.16 11.18
N LEU A 339 7.26 0.95 11.16
CA LEU A 339 6.68 2.27 11.41
C LEU A 339 5.58 2.62 10.39
N LEU A 340 5.81 2.34 9.11
CA LEU A 340 4.79 2.50 8.05
C LEU A 340 3.56 1.61 8.30
N SER A 341 3.79 0.36 8.68
CA SER A 341 2.71 -0.57 9.04
C SER A 341 1.89 -0.06 10.23
N TYR A 342 2.55 0.55 11.23
CA TYR A 342 1.87 1.17 12.36
C TYR A 342 1.02 2.38 11.95
N TYR A 343 1.51 3.23 11.05
CA TYR A 343 0.77 4.37 10.50
C TYR A 343 -0.50 3.90 9.77
N CYS A 344 -0.38 2.93 8.86
CA CYS A 344 -1.52 2.43 8.09
C CYS A 344 -2.63 1.84 8.98
N ARG A 345 -2.30 1.28 10.14
CA ARG A 345 -3.24 0.52 10.98
C ARG A 345 -3.99 1.33 12.03
N HIS A 346 -3.63 2.59 12.19
CA HIS A 346 -4.37 3.51 13.05
C HIS A 346 -5.03 4.58 12.17
N PRO A 347 -6.06 4.23 11.36
CA PRO A 347 -6.65 5.13 10.37
C PRO A 347 -7.27 6.38 10.98
N ARG A 348 -7.70 6.31 12.25
CA ARG A 348 -8.19 7.47 13.00
C ARG A 348 -7.10 8.49 13.37
N LYS A 349 -5.82 8.10 13.35
CA LYS A 349 -4.68 8.95 13.78
C LYS A 349 -3.70 9.28 12.64
N PHE A 350 -3.39 8.31 11.79
CA PHE A 350 -2.35 8.41 10.75
C PHE A 350 -2.91 7.99 9.38
N GLY A 351 -3.38 6.76 9.26
CA GLY A 351 -3.94 6.22 8.03
C GLY A 351 -2.95 6.06 6.87
N PHE A 352 -3.47 5.57 5.75
CA PHE A 352 -2.70 5.25 4.55
C PHE A 352 -1.97 6.47 3.97
N ILE A 353 -2.64 7.63 3.87
CA ILE A 353 -2.01 8.85 3.33
C ILE A 353 -0.81 9.27 4.18
N ALA A 354 -0.89 9.24 5.51
CA ALA A 354 0.26 9.62 6.34
C ALA A 354 1.45 8.67 6.16
N ALA A 355 1.20 7.36 5.94
CA ALA A 355 2.24 6.41 5.59
C ALA A 355 2.89 6.74 4.24
N CYS A 356 2.10 7.06 3.21
CA CYS A 356 2.62 7.50 1.91
C CYS A 356 3.49 8.75 2.04
N PHE A 357 3.07 9.76 2.80
CA PHE A 357 3.88 10.97 3.03
C PHE A 357 5.17 10.67 3.80
N LEU A 358 5.11 9.82 4.83
CA LEU A 358 6.30 9.39 5.57
C LEU A 358 7.30 8.70 4.64
N HIS A 359 6.82 7.80 3.78
CA HIS A 359 7.63 7.10 2.78
C HIS A 359 8.18 8.07 1.72
N SER A 360 7.34 8.95 1.15
CA SER A 360 7.77 10.02 0.24
C SER A 360 8.95 10.81 0.81
N GLY A 361 8.92 11.14 2.10
CA GLY A 361 10.02 11.87 2.74
C GLY A 361 11.36 11.15 2.61
N LEU A 362 11.38 9.81 2.71
CA LEU A 362 12.57 9.00 2.54
C LEU A 362 13.02 8.94 1.07
N ASP A 363 12.08 8.76 0.14
CA ASP A 363 12.38 8.69 -1.29
C ASP A 363 12.97 10.02 -1.81
N PHE A 364 12.39 11.15 -1.39
CA PHE A 364 12.93 12.48 -1.71
C PHE A 364 14.34 12.70 -1.16
N VAL A 365 14.70 12.12 -0.01
CA VAL A 365 16.08 12.19 0.50
C VAL A 365 17.04 11.48 -0.46
N VAL A 366 16.67 10.30 -0.94
CA VAL A 366 17.46 9.53 -1.90
C VAL A 366 17.56 10.27 -3.23
N ASP A 367 16.45 10.78 -3.76
CA ASP A 367 16.41 11.53 -5.01
C ASP A 367 17.25 12.81 -4.93
N LEU A 368 17.14 13.59 -3.85
CA LEU A 368 17.95 14.79 -3.65
C LEU A 368 19.44 14.45 -3.51
N ALA A 369 19.78 13.34 -2.84
CA ALA A 369 21.17 12.88 -2.74
C ALA A 369 21.76 12.54 -4.12
N ILE A 370 20.98 11.87 -4.98
CA ILE A 370 21.38 11.55 -6.37
C ILE A 370 21.50 12.84 -7.20
N LEU A 371 20.50 13.73 -7.14
CA LEU A 371 20.50 14.99 -7.88
C LEU A 371 21.67 15.89 -7.47
N TRP A 372 21.95 16.00 -6.16
CA TRP A 372 23.10 16.74 -5.64
C TRP A 372 24.39 16.24 -6.30
N GLN A 373 24.59 14.91 -6.28
CA GLN A 373 25.75 14.28 -6.88
C GLN A 373 25.87 14.61 -8.37
N VAL A 374 24.78 14.51 -9.14
CA VAL A 374 24.78 14.82 -10.57
C VAL A 374 25.17 16.27 -10.85
N VAL A 375 24.63 17.22 -10.09
CA VAL A 375 24.92 18.66 -10.23
C VAL A 375 26.39 18.94 -9.95
N GLU A 376 26.92 18.43 -8.84
CA GLU A 376 28.30 18.66 -8.45
C GLU A 376 29.31 18.19 -9.51
N ARG A 377 29.07 17.02 -10.11
CA ARG A 377 29.92 16.50 -11.19
C ARG A 377 29.94 17.42 -12.41
N LYS A 378 28.78 17.96 -12.80
CA LYS A 378 28.68 18.90 -13.93
C LYS A 378 29.50 20.16 -13.63
N SER A 379 29.40 20.69 -12.41
CA SER A 379 30.20 21.83 -11.97
C SER A 379 31.70 21.55 -11.99
N SER A 380 32.14 20.39 -11.48
CA SER A 380 33.57 20.01 -11.52
C SER A 380 34.10 19.80 -12.93
N SER A 381 33.27 19.23 -13.83
CA SER A 381 33.67 18.99 -15.23
C SER A 381 33.76 20.30 -16.01
N ALA A 382 32.86 21.26 -15.76
CA ALA A 382 32.91 22.59 -16.35
C ALA A 382 34.13 23.38 -15.88
N ALA A 383 34.46 23.31 -14.58
CA ALA A 383 35.66 23.95 -14.04
C ALA A 383 36.94 23.35 -14.65
N ALA A 384 37.03 22.02 -14.77
CA ALA A 384 38.19 21.35 -15.37
C ALA A 384 38.36 21.65 -16.86
N ALA A 385 37.28 21.90 -17.61
CA ALA A 385 37.35 22.26 -19.02
C ALA A 385 37.72 23.74 -19.27
N SER A 386 37.65 24.58 -18.24
CA SER A 386 38.01 26.01 -18.31
C SER A 386 39.48 26.31 -17.95
N VAL A 387 40.19 25.29 -17.44
CA VAL A 387 41.64 25.31 -17.17
C VAL A 387 42.35 24.72 -18.37
#